data_AF-A0A2N2XKG2-F1
#
_entry.id   AF-A0A2N2XKG2-F1
#
_cell.length_a   1.000
_cell.length_b   1.000
_cell.length_c   1.000
_cell.angle_alpha   90.00
_cell.angle_beta   90.00
_cell.angle_gamma   90.00
#
_symmetry.space_group_name_H-M   'P 1'
#
loop_
_entity.id
_entity.type
_entity.pdbx_description
1 polymer ?
#
loop_
_entity_poly.entity_id
_entity_poly.type
_entity_poly.pdbx_seq_one_letter_code
_entity_poly.pdbx_strand_id
1 'polypeptide(L)'
;MQHSFINKIVIIVLLVISGLFLYASDDKTVVRIECDNAYPPFQFLDDEGRPAGFDIDLMKALALVMGMKTRIETSPWYEMINDLQNNEADLIPGMYVRPDRLRNYEFSTPILVSFHAFFVRKDGKVKSYNDILSASDTLRVIIYNSQVLKDYLEKLNKEIKLTYVEDNLQGLQLLSSGKCDAMLLPKRVGWYLVDKYKLSNLKQVGLPVLPRDYVMAAKKGNTEIIMKINQGLSILQETGEYDRIYKKWFGKYETDNKLTTWFRIALAIIGVVLLILIIIMLSNYLLRKQVNKQTVELNRKIDELAHAQDLLKEEKEKAVRTDRLKSAFLANMSHEIRTPMNAIIGFSELLADQDLTQNERDYYAGLININTGTLLNLINDIIDISKIEAHELTLRVEPIDPHN
;
A
#
# COMPACT_ATOMS: atom_id res chain seq x y z
N MET A 1 75.77 21.11 -18.69
CA MET A 1 74.49 20.36 -18.85
C MET A 1 73.34 20.88 -17.99
N GLN A 2 73.58 21.45 -16.79
CA GLN A 2 72.52 21.96 -15.90
C GLN A 2 71.72 23.16 -16.44
N HIS A 3 72.36 24.11 -17.14
CA HIS A 3 71.67 25.29 -17.67
C HIS A 3 70.63 25.00 -18.76
N SER A 4 70.81 23.94 -19.56
CA SER A 4 69.85 23.57 -20.61
C SER A 4 68.58 22.93 -20.04
N PHE A 5 68.64 22.33 -18.86
CA PHE A 5 67.50 21.69 -18.22
C PHE A 5 66.61 22.73 -17.52
N ILE A 6 67.23 23.70 -16.85
CA ILE A 6 66.53 24.83 -16.21
C ILE A 6 65.78 25.67 -17.25
N ASN A 7 66.39 25.99 -18.40
CA ASN A 7 65.72 26.74 -19.46
C ASN A 7 64.53 25.98 -20.07
N LYS A 8 64.59 24.65 -20.18
CA LYS A 8 63.46 23.84 -20.66
C LYS A 8 62.30 23.80 -19.65
N ILE A 9 62.59 23.74 -18.35
CA ILE A 9 61.56 23.79 -17.31
C ILE A 9 60.90 25.18 -17.27
N VAL A 10 61.67 26.26 -17.37
CA VAL A 10 61.13 27.62 -17.39
C VAL A 10 60.22 27.86 -18.61
N ILE A 11 60.59 27.33 -19.78
CA ILE A 11 59.75 27.42 -20.99
C ILE A 11 58.47 26.59 -20.84
N ILE A 12 58.52 25.39 -20.26
CA ILE A 12 57.34 24.56 -20.01
C ILE A 12 56.42 25.22 -18.97
N VAL A 13 56.97 25.80 -17.91
CA VAL A 13 56.20 26.54 -16.90
C VAL A 13 55.57 27.80 -17.51
N LEU A 14 56.28 28.54 -18.35
CA LEU A 14 55.73 29.69 -19.09
C LEU A 14 54.65 29.28 -20.10
N LEU A 15 54.79 28.14 -20.77
CA LEU A 15 53.77 27.60 -21.69
C LEU A 15 52.53 27.10 -20.95
N VAL A 16 52.70 26.50 -19.77
CA VAL A 16 51.59 26.08 -18.90
C VAL A 16 50.90 27.29 -18.28
N ILE A 17 51.64 28.32 -17.87
CA ILE A 17 51.07 29.59 -17.38
C ILE A 17 50.38 30.34 -18.53
N SER A 18 50.93 30.35 -19.75
CA SER A 18 50.24 30.95 -20.91
C SER A 18 49.01 30.14 -21.32
N GLY A 19 49.04 28.80 -21.19
CA GLY A 19 47.90 27.93 -21.42
C GLY A 19 46.80 28.09 -20.36
N LEU A 20 47.16 28.36 -19.11
CA LEU A 20 46.24 28.72 -18.02
C LEU A 20 45.64 30.13 -18.19
N PHE A 21 46.39 31.07 -18.75
CA PHE A 21 45.86 32.40 -19.12
C PHE A 21 44.97 32.35 -20.37
N LEU A 22 45.23 31.44 -21.31
CA LEU A 22 44.39 31.22 -22.50
C LEU A 22 43.05 30.55 -22.18
N TYR A 23 42.92 29.84 -21.05
CA TYR A 23 41.64 29.29 -20.57
C TYR A 23 40.85 30.27 -19.69
N ALA A 24 41.41 31.45 -19.43
CA ALA A 24 40.75 32.55 -18.72
C ALA A 24 40.46 33.71 -19.69
N SER A 25 39.96 33.43 -20.89
CA SER A 25 39.17 34.42 -21.63
C SER A 25 37.79 34.50 -20.98
N ASP A 26 37.73 35.18 -19.84
CA ASP A 26 36.51 35.66 -19.20
C ASP A 26 35.92 36.75 -20.11
N ASP A 27 35.43 36.36 -21.29
CA ASP A 27 34.68 37.22 -22.18
C ASP A 27 33.31 37.41 -21.53
N LYS A 28 33.27 38.30 -20.52
CA LYS A 28 32.05 38.69 -19.82
C LYS A 28 31.17 39.56 -20.71
N THR A 29 30.83 39.05 -21.88
CA THR A 29 29.84 39.63 -22.77
C THR A 29 28.51 39.65 -22.02
N VAL A 30 27.98 40.85 -21.80
CA VAL A 30 26.69 41.03 -21.14
C VAL A 30 25.60 40.46 -22.05
N VAL A 31 24.92 39.42 -21.58
CA VAL A 31 23.82 38.80 -22.31
C VAL A 31 22.61 39.74 -22.27
N ARG A 32 22.16 40.18 -23.45
CA ARG A 32 20.99 41.05 -23.61
C ARG A 32 19.75 40.19 -23.69
N ILE A 33 18.90 40.32 -22.68
CA ILE A 33 17.63 39.60 -22.59
C ILE A 33 16.54 40.63 -22.79
N GLU A 34 15.62 40.32 -23.70
CA GLU A 34 14.48 41.18 -23.95
C GLU A 34 13.20 40.46 -23.52
N CYS A 35 12.29 41.18 -22.88
CA CYS A 35 11.05 40.65 -22.31
C CYS A 35 9.85 41.50 -22.73
N ASP A 36 8.68 40.88 -22.80
CA ASP A 36 7.44 41.55 -23.15
C ASP A 36 7.03 42.53 -22.04
N ASN A 37 6.56 43.72 -22.42
CA ASN A 37 6.05 44.72 -21.48
C ASN A 37 4.56 44.54 -21.11
N ALA A 38 3.82 43.68 -21.83
CA ALA A 38 2.36 43.57 -21.74
C ALA A 38 1.83 42.11 -21.65
N TYR A 39 2.58 41.20 -21.03
CA TYR A 39 2.20 39.78 -20.89
C TYR A 39 2.20 39.25 -19.44
N PRO A 40 1.42 39.86 -18.52
CA PRO A 40 1.38 39.40 -17.13
C PRO A 40 0.66 38.05 -16.95
N PRO A 41 1.04 37.21 -15.97
CA PRO A 41 2.10 37.43 -14.98
C PRO A 41 3.49 36.91 -15.40
N PHE A 42 3.71 36.71 -16.70
CA PHE A 42 4.97 36.16 -17.22
C PHE A 42 6.03 37.25 -17.36
N GLN A 43 5.71 38.29 -18.12
CA GLN A 43 6.61 39.40 -18.48
C GLN A 43 5.75 40.66 -18.60
N PHE A 44 5.99 41.66 -17.75
CA PHE A 44 5.26 42.92 -17.81
C PHE A 44 5.98 44.02 -17.03
N LEU A 45 5.54 45.26 -17.20
CA LEU A 45 5.94 46.36 -16.32
C LEU A 45 4.99 46.43 -15.10
N ASP A 46 5.56 46.44 -13.90
CA ASP A 46 4.81 46.68 -12.67
C ASP A 46 4.23 48.10 -12.59
N ASP A 47 3.48 48.38 -11.53
CA ASP A 47 2.81 49.68 -11.38
C ASP A 47 3.83 50.83 -11.17
N GLU A 48 5.09 50.50 -10.87
CA GLU A 48 6.22 51.43 -10.80
C GLU A 48 7.04 51.51 -12.10
N GLY A 49 6.64 50.80 -13.16
CA GLY A 49 7.32 50.80 -14.46
C GLY A 49 8.59 49.94 -14.51
N ARG A 50 8.75 48.99 -13.58
CA ARG A 50 9.90 48.07 -13.55
C ARG A 50 9.54 46.72 -14.16
N PRO A 51 10.49 46.03 -14.83
CA PRO A 51 10.26 44.67 -15.31
C PRO A 51 9.95 43.70 -14.17
N ALA A 52 8.79 43.04 -14.28
CA ALA A 52 8.28 42.08 -13.33
C ALA A 52 7.64 40.89 -14.04
N GLY A 53 7.58 39.75 -13.34
CA GLY A 53 6.92 38.55 -13.83
C GLY A 53 7.76 37.29 -13.62
N PHE A 54 7.13 36.15 -13.91
CA PHE A 54 7.73 34.84 -13.79
C PHE A 54 9.04 34.71 -14.59
N ASP A 55 9.05 35.14 -15.85
CA ASP A 55 10.25 34.99 -16.69
C ASP A 55 11.35 35.95 -16.26
N ILE A 56 11.00 37.13 -15.73
CA ILE A 56 11.99 38.08 -15.19
C ILE A 56 12.68 37.49 -13.97
N ASP A 57 11.93 36.93 -13.03
CA ASP A 57 12.49 36.29 -11.83
C ASP A 57 13.28 35.04 -12.19
N LEU A 58 12.78 34.24 -13.13
CA LEU A 58 13.46 33.04 -13.61
C LEU A 58 14.78 33.40 -14.30
N MET A 59 14.81 34.42 -15.15
CA MET A 59 16.03 34.89 -15.82
C MET A 59 17.06 35.44 -14.83
N LYS A 60 16.62 36.13 -13.77
CA LYS A 60 17.52 36.57 -12.68
C LYS A 60 18.14 35.38 -11.95
N ALA A 61 17.34 34.36 -11.64
CA ALA A 61 17.83 33.13 -11.00
C ALA A 61 18.79 32.35 -11.89
N LEU A 62 18.48 32.23 -13.20
CA LEU A 62 19.35 31.60 -14.19
C LEU A 62 20.68 32.35 -14.33
N ALA A 63 20.63 33.68 -14.41
CA ALA A 63 21.83 34.51 -14.48
C ALA A 63 22.74 34.30 -13.27
N LEU A 64 22.14 34.24 -12.08
CA LEU A 64 22.87 34.01 -10.83
C LEU A 64 23.54 32.64 -10.80
N VAL A 65 22.81 31.57 -11.12
CA VAL A 65 23.31 30.20 -11.01
C VAL A 65 24.36 29.87 -12.07
N MET A 66 24.24 30.48 -13.26
CA MET A 66 25.17 30.30 -14.37
C MET A 66 26.31 31.33 -14.38
N GLY A 67 26.36 32.25 -13.41
CA GLY A 67 27.38 33.30 -13.34
C GLY A 67 27.35 34.27 -14.53
N MET A 68 26.20 34.43 -15.18
CA MET A 68 26.06 35.28 -16.37
C MET A 68 25.81 36.74 -15.96
N LYS A 69 26.51 37.68 -16.59
CA LYS A 69 26.12 39.09 -16.56
C LYS A 69 25.01 39.30 -17.58
N THR A 70 23.88 39.82 -17.13
CA THR A 70 22.70 40.02 -17.98
C THR A 70 22.20 41.46 -17.92
N ARG A 71 21.62 41.92 -19.01
CA ARG A 71 20.84 43.17 -19.09
C ARG A 71 19.44 42.79 -19.56
N ILE A 72 18.43 43.07 -18.73
CA ILE A 72 17.03 42.78 -19.05
C ILE A 72 16.37 44.08 -19.47
N GLU A 73 15.85 44.09 -20.69
CA GLU A 73 15.07 45.19 -21.27
C GLU A 73 13.66 44.71 -21.58
N THR A 74 12.75 45.66 -21.75
CA THR A 74 11.36 45.34 -22.06
C THR A 74 10.86 46.14 -23.25
N SER A 75 10.18 45.47 -24.16
CA SER A 75 9.60 46.06 -25.37
C SER A 75 8.31 45.31 -25.73
N PRO A 76 7.50 45.81 -26.66
CA PRO A 76 6.40 45.04 -27.22
C PRO A 76 6.90 43.81 -27.97
N TRP A 77 6.14 42.71 -27.93
CA TRP A 77 6.51 41.42 -28.56
C TRP A 77 7.04 41.51 -30.01
N TYR A 78 6.49 42.41 -30.84
CA TYR A 78 6.93 42.53 -32.24
C TYR A 78 8.36 43.10 -32.36
N GLU A 79 8.75 43.97 -31.44
CA GLU A 79 10.09 44.58 -31.36
C GLU A 79 11.10 43.52 -30.91
N MET A 80 10.78 42.78 -29.84
CA MET A 80 11.61 41.66 -29.35
C MET A 80 12.03 40.66 -30.43
N ILE A 81 11.12 40.36 -31.36
CA ILE A 81 11.38 39.43 -32.46
C ILE A 81 12.35 40.04 -33.47
N ASN A 82 12.18 41.32 -33.79
CA ASN A 82 13.08 42.03 -34.70
C ASN A 82 14.47 42.16 -34.08
N ASP A 83 14.54 42.51 -32.81
CA ASP A 83 15.77 42.75 -32.08
C ASP A 83 16.58 41.46 -31.93
N LEU A 84 15.91 40.33 -31.64
CA LEU A 84 16.55 39.01 -31.66
C LEU A 84 17.08 38.65 -33.05
N GLN A 85 16.36 38.99 -34.13
CA GLN A 85 16.81 38.74 -35.50
C GLN A 85 17.97 39.65 -35.92
N ASN A 86 17.99 40.89 -35.45
CA ASN A 86 19.02 41.89 -35.75
C ASN A 86 20.26 41.77 -34.85
N ASN A 87 20.25 40.85 -33.87
CA ASN A 87 21.27 40.70 -32.83
C ASN A 87 21.35 41.92 -31.90
N GLU A 88 20.24 42.62 -31.70
CA GLU A 88 20.07 43.66 -30.67
C GLU A 88 19.73 43.01 -29.32
N ALA A 89 19.03 41.87 -29.34
CA ALA A 89 18.87 40.95 -28.22
C ALA A 89 19.57 39.61 -28.48
N ASP A 90 20.05 38.97 -27.41
CA ASP A 90 20.71 37.65 -27.47
C ASP A 90 19.75 36.50 -27.10
N LEU A 91 18.75 36.79 -26.27
CA LEU A 91 17.79 35.82 -25.76
C LEU A 91 16.43 36.49 -25.50
N ILE A 92 15.33 35.81 -25.85
CA ILE A 92 13.99 36.22 -25.44
C ILE A 92 13.27 35.04 -24.75
N PRO A 93 12.64 35.24 -23.58
CA PRO A 93 11.78 34.25 -22.98
C PRO A 93 10.38 34.30 -23.58
N GLY A 94 9.69 33.17 -23.48
CA GLY A 94 8.25 33.13 -23.71
C GLY A 94 7.79 32.96 -25.14
N MET A 95 8.66 32.40 -25.97
CA MET A 95 8.27 32.01 -27.31
C MET A 95 7.49 30.69 -27.28
N TYR A 96 6.38 30.62 -28.00
CA TYR A 96 5.75 29.34 -28.34
C TYR A 96 6.50 28.64 -29.47
N VAL A 97 6.85 27.37 -29.25
CA VAL A 97 7.47 26.53 -30.29
C VAL A 97 6.50 26.36 -31.46
N ARG A 98 6.98 26.64 -32.66
CA ARG A 98 6.23 26.47 -33.92
C ARG A 98 7.13 25.92 -35.03
N PRO A 99 6.60 25.06 -35.92
CA PRO A 99 7.38 24.50 -37.02
C PRO A 99 8.05 25.56 -37.91
N ASP A 100 7.36 26.67 -38.19
CA ASP A 100 7.89 27.78 -39.00
C ASP A 100 9.07 28.53 -38.34
N ARG A 101 9.18 28.47 -37.00
CA ARG A 101 10.19 29.18 -36.23
C ARG A 101 11.49 28.39 -36.04
N LEU A 102 11.47 27.06 -36.22
CA LEU A 102 12.64 26.18 -36.06
C LEU A 102 13.82 26.51 -36.99
N ARG A 103 13.54 27.19 -38.12
CA ARG A 103 14.56 27.61 -39.08
C ARG A 103 15.37 28.82 -38.60
N ASN A 104 14.76 29.68 -37.77
CA ASN A 104 15.30 30.98 -37.43
C ASN A 104 15.77 31.09 -35.97
N TYR A 105 15.42 30.12 -35.12
CA TYR A 105 15.71 30.16 -33.69
C TYR A 105 16.23 28.83 -33.16
N GLU A 106 17.02 28.91 -32.09
CA GLU A 106 17.29 27.80 -31.17
C GLU A 106 16.38 27.92 -29.95
N PHE A 107 15.92 26.79 -29.42
CA PHE A 107 14.99 26.75 -28.29
C PHE A 107 15.58 26.03 -27.08
N SER A 108 15.31 26.57 -25.89
CA SER A 108 15.54 25.86 -24.64
C SER A 108 14.61 24.64 -24.52
N THR A 109 14.86 23.81 -23.52
CA THR A 109 13.83 22.90 -23.03
C THR A 109 12.59 23.71 -22.59
N PRO A 110 11.37 23.15 -22.71
CA PRO A 110 10.17 23.83 -22.26
C PRO A 110 10.28 24.21 -20.78
N ILE A 111 10.12 25.51 -20.50
CA ILE A 111 10.08 26.03 -19.14
C ILE A 111 8.74 25.65 -18.51
N LEU A 112 7.67 25.71 -19.31
CA LEU A 112 6.34 25.26 -18.94
C LEU A 112 5.52 24.95 -20.18
N VAL A 113 4.40 24.25 -19.98
CA VAL A 113 3.34 24.14 -20.97
C VAL A 113 2.29 25.20 -20.68
N SER A 114 1.99 26.03 -21.68
CA SER A 114 0.95 27.04 -21.61
C SER A 114 -0.33 26.52 -22.26
N PHE A 115 -1.47 26.88 -21.68
CA PHE A 115 -2.79 26.52 -22.16
C PHE A 115 -3.65 27.76 -22.32
N HIS A 116 -4.56 27.74 -23.28
CA HIS A 116 -5.62 28.73 -23.42
C HIS A 116 -6.88 28.24 -22.72
N ALA A 117 -7.75 29.15 -22.31
CA ALA A 117 -9.04 28.81 -21.76
C ALA A 117 -10.09 29.83 -22.20
N PHE A 118 -11.35 29.40 -22.24
CA PHE A 118 -12.47 30.28 -22.50
C PHE A 118 -12.92 30.96 -21.22
N PHE A 119 -12.95 32.30 -21.27
CA PHE A 119 -13.52 33.13 -20.23
C PHE A 119 -14.86 33.67 -20.71
N VAL A 120 -15.85 33.68 -19.83
CA VAL A 120 -17.21 34.12 -20.10
C VAL A 120 -17.76 34.88 -18.91
N ARG A 121 -18.82 35.65 -19.12
CA ARG A 121 -19.58 36.24 -18.02
C ARG A 121 -20.38 35.18 -17.26
N LYS A 122 -20.42 35.28 -15.93
CA LYS A 122 -21.23 34.42 -15.07
C LYS A 122 -22.73 34.52 -15.39
N ASP A 123 -23.19 35.73 -15.67
CA ASP A 123 -24.55 36.09 -16.07
C ASP A 123 -24.74 36.13 -17.60
N GLY A 124 -23.72 35.81 -18.39
CA GLY A 124 -23.77 35.81 -19.85
C GLY A 124 -24.50 34.61 -20.46
N LYS A 125 -24.63 34.62 -21.80
CA LYS A 125 -25.29 33.56 -22.58
C LYS A 125 -24.57 32.21 -22.49
N VAL A 126 -23.24 32.23 -22.52
CA VAL A 126 -22.40 31.02 -22.46
C VAL A 126 -22.24 30.58 -21.02
N LYS A 127 -22.76 29.40 -20.68
CA LYS A 127 -22.64 28.80 -19.34
C LYS A 127 -21.61 27.69 -19.29
N SER A 128 -21.39 26.99 -20.40
CA SER A 128 -20.53 25.81 -20.53
C SER A 128 -19.68 25.85 -21.80
N TYR A 129 -18.70 24.96 -21.90
CA TYR A 129 -17.92 24.77 -23.13
C TYR A 129 -18.78 24.26 -24.28
N ASN A 130 -19.80 23.45 -23.99
CA ASN A 130 -20.68 22.91 -25.00
C ASN A 130 -21.45 24.02 -25.73
N ASP A 131 -21.80 25.10 -25.04
CA ASP A 131 -22.50 26.23 -25.63
C ASP A 131 -21.65 26.98 -26.66
N ILE A 132 -20.31 26.83 -26.60
CA ILE A 132 -19.37 27.36 -27.60
C ILE A 132 -19.34 26.45 -28.83
N LEU A 133 -19.37 25.13 -28.60
CA LEU A 133 -19.40 24.13 -29.68
C LEU A 133 -20.70 24.18 -30.48
N SER A 134 -21.84 24.31 -29.79
CA SER A 134 -23.17 24.33 -30.40
C SER A 134 -23.67 25.74 -30.73
N ALA A 135 -22.81 26.75 -30.64
CA ALA A 135 -23.17 28.13 -30.91
C ALA A 135 -23.57 28.31 -32.39
N SER A 136 -24.63 29.08 -32.63
CA SER A 136 -24.95 29.59 -33.96
C SER A 136 -24.30 30.95 -34.23
N ASP A 137 -24.52 31.54 -35.42
CA ASP A 137 -24.04 32.85 -35.97
C ASP A 137 -24.10 34.11 -35.06
N THR A 138 -24.52 33.99 -33.80
CA THR A 138 -24.69 35.08 -32.84
C THR A 138 -23.60 35.15 -31.77
N LEU A 139 -22.74 34.14 -31.64
CA LEU A 139 -21.71 34.13 -30.61
C LEU A 139 -20.48 34.95 -31.03
N ARG A 140 -20.16 35.98 -30.24
CA ARG A 140 -18.95 36.79 -30.46
C ARG A 140 -17.85 36.39 -29.50
N VAL A 141 -16.76 35.88 -30.06
CA VAL A 141 -15.59 35.43 -29.31
C VAL A 141 -14.43 36.39 -29.53
N ILE A 142 -13.88 36.92 -28.44
CA ILE A 142 -12.70 37.77 -28.45
C ILE A 142 -11.45 36.90 -28.52
N ILE A 143 -10.51 37.25 -29.40
CA ILE A 143 -9.15 36.71 -29.43
C ILE A 143 -8.13 37.82 -29.62
N TYR A 144 -6.91 37.58 -29.12
CA TYR A 144 -5.76 38.35 -29.57
C TYR A 144 -5.57 38.17 -31.07
N ASN A 145 -5.10 39.20 -31.78
CA ASN A 145 -4.82 39.15 -33.22
C ASN A 145 -3.78 38.07 -33.56
N SER A 146 -4.26 36.85 -33.81
CA SER A 146 -3.44 35.65 -33.93
C SER A 146 -4.07 34.66 -34.90
N GLN A 147 -3.34 34.35 -35.99
CA GLN A 147 -3.77 33.35 -36.97
C GLN A 147 -3.98 31.97 -36.33
N VAL A 148 -3.17 31.60 -35.34
CA VAL A 148 -3.28 30.30 -34.66
C VAL A 148 -4.61 30.19 -33.89
N LEU A 149 -5.03 31.26 -33.22
CA LEU A 149 -6.30 31.28 -32.49
C LEU A 149 -7.49 31.31 -33.45
N LYS A 150 -7.37 32.05 -34.56
CA LYS A 150 -8.36 32.07 -35.64
C LYS A 150 -8.57 30.67 -36.22
N ASP A 151 -7.50 30.00 -36.66
CA ASP A 151 -7.57 28.65 -37.25
C ASP A 151 -8.17 27.63 -36.27
N TYR A 152 -7.84 27.76 -34.97
CA TYR A 152 -8.40 26.90 -33.94
C TYR A 152 -9.92 27.11 -33.80
N LEU A 153 -10.38 28.36 -33.73
CA LEU A 153 -11.80 28.66 -33.59
C LEU A 153 -12.60 28.31 -34.85
N GLU A 154 -12.05 28.53 -36.04
CA GLU A 154 -12.69 28.12 -37.31
C GLU A 154 -12.85 26.61 -37.43
N LYS A 155 -11.88 25.84 -36.92
CA LYS A 155 -12.00 24.37 -36.81
C LYS A 155 -13.00 23.93 -35.74
N LEU A 156 -13.10 24.71 -34.66
CA LEU A 156 -14.00 24.41 -33.56
C LEU A 156 -15.46 24.63 -33.96
N ASN A 157 -15.77 25.79 -34.53
CA ASN A 157 -17.08 26.16 -35.03
C ASN A 157 -16.98 27.38 -35.96
N LYS A 158 -17.34 27.20 -37.23
CA LYS A 158 -17.25 28.22 -38.29
C LYS A 158 -18.25 29.37 -38.14
N GLU A 159 -19.30 29.19 -37.35
CA GLU A 159 -20.36 30.20 -37.13
C GLU A 159 -19.95 31.24 -36.06
N ILE A 160 -18.82 31.03 -35.37
CA ILE A 160 -18.31 31.97 -34.37
C ILE A 160 -17.84 33.28 -35.04
N LYS A 161 -18.37 34.42 -34.57
CA LYS A 161 -17.90 35.74 -34.97
C LYS A 161 -16.71 36.17 -34.13
N LEU A 162 -15.57 36.40 -34.78
CA LEU A 162 -14.34 36.79 -34.11
C LEU A 162 -14.27 38.30 -33.89
N THR A 163 -13.88 38.71 -32.69
CA THR A 163 -13.52 40.08 -32.34
C THR A 163 -12.05 40.11 -31.96
N TYR A 164 -11.25 40.92 -32.65
CA TYR A 164 -9.82 40.99 -32.42
C TYR A 164 -9.47 42.12 -31.44
N VAL A 165 -8.51 41.86 -30.56
CA VAL A 165 -7.92 42.85 -29.68
C VAL A 165 -6.39 42.77 -29.74
N GLU A 166 -5.74 43.90 -29.48
CA GLU A 166 -4.28 43.99 -29.36
C GLU A 166 -3.82 43.95 -27.89
N ASP A 167 -4.75 43.99 -26.94
CA ASP A 167 -4.47 43.90 -25.50
C ASP A 167 -5.45 42.94 -24.81
N ASN A 168 -4.90 42.04 -23.99
CA ASN A 168 -5.68 41.03 -23.28
C ASN A 168 -6.61 41.66 -22.22
N LEU A 169 -6.16 42.74 -21.57
CA LEU A 169 -6.98 43.42 -20.57
C LEU A 169 -8.18 44.11 -21.21
N GLN A 170 -7.96 44.82 -22.32
CA GLN A 170 -9.03 45.40 -23.13
C GLN A 170 -10.07 44.35 -23.54
N GLY A 171 -9.61 43.18 -24.01
CA GLY A 171 -10.51 42.06 -24.33
C GLY A 171 -11.36 41.59 -23.15
N LEU A 172 -10.75 41.41 -21.97
CA LEU A 172 -11.47 41.03 -20.76
C LEU A 172 -12.45 42.11 -20.28
N GLN A 173 -12.12 43.39 -20.44
CA GLN A 173 -13.01 44.50 -20.12
C GLN A 173 -14.23 44.53 -21.06
N LEU A 174 -14.03 44.32 -22.37
CA LEU A 174 -15.11 44.20 -23.36
C LEU A 174 -16.03 43.01 -23.06
N LEU A 175 -15.44 41.88 -22.66
CA LEU A 175 -16.20 40.71 -22.22
C LEU A 175 -16.99 41.02 -20.95
N SER A 176 -16.35 41.63 -19.95
CA SER A 176 -16.97 41.99 -18.67
C SER A 176 -18.14 42.97 -18.84
N SER A 177 -18.04 43.92 -19.78
CA SER A 177 -19.12 44.85 -20.10
C SER A 177 -20.27 44.22 -20.89
N GLY A 178 -20.16 42.96 -21.31
CA GLY A 178 -21.18 42.25 -22.10
C GLY A 178 -21.21 42.62 -23.59
N LYS A 179 -20.17 43.27 -24.11
CA LYS A 179 -20.08 43.58 -25.55
C LYS A 179 -19.76 42.35 -26.39
N CYS A 180 -19.16 41.32 -25.81
CA CYS A 180 -18.90 40.02 -26.42
C CYS A 180 -19.32 38.90 -25.46
N ASP A 181 -19.37 37.67 -25.96
CA ASP A 181 -19.98 36.54 -25.26
C ASP A 181 -18.93 35.61 -24.62
N ALA A 182 -17.74 35.49 -25.22
CA ALA A 182 -16.60 34.78 -24.67
C ALA A 182 -15.27 35.41 -25.10
N MET A 183 -14.18 35.04 -24.43
CA MET A 183 -12.81 35.35 -24.84
C MET A 183 -11.94 34.10 -24.71
N LEU A 184 -11.13 33.81 -25.72
CA LEU A 184 -10.11 32.76 -25.67
C LEU A 184 -8.73 33.39 -25.51
N LEU A 185 -8.09 33.13 -24.38
CA LEU A 185 -6.78 33.67 -24.04
C LEU A 185 -6.00 32.70 -23.14
N PRO A 186 -4.67 32.89 -22.95
CA PRO A 186 -3.88 32.05 -22.05
C PRO A 186 -4.48 32.02 -20.64
N LYS A 187 -4.66 30.82 -20.07
CA LYS A 187 -5.37 30.59 -18.80
C LYS A 187 -4.80 31.44 -17.67
N ARG A 188 -3.47 31.43 -17.51
CA ARG A 188 -2.79 32.13 -16.40
C ARG A 188 -2.87 33.64 -16.57
N VAL A 189 -2.72 34.16 -17.80
CA VAL A 189 -2.92 35.58 -18.13
C VAL A 189 -4.35 35.99 -17.77
N GLY A 190 -5.35 35.22 -18.21
CA GLY A 190 -6.75 35.52 -17.93
C GLY A 190 -7.07 35.57 -16.44
N TRP A 191 -6.64 34.57 -15.65
CA TRP A 191 -6.89 34.57 -14.21
C TRP A 191 -6.15 35.67 -13.47
N TYR A 192 -4.91 35.99 -13.86
CA TYR A 192 -4.17 37.11 -13.28
C TYR A 192 -4.88 38.44 -13.51
N LEU A 193 -5.27 38.73 -14.76
CA LEU A 193 -5.95 39.98 -15.10
C LEU A 193 -7.32 40.08 -14.43
N VAL A 194 -8.09 38.98 -14.38
CA VAL A 194 -9.38 38.93 -13.68
C VAL A 194 -9.22 39.28 -12.19
N ASP A 195 -8.18 38.77 -11.53
CA ASP A 195 -7.92 39.00 -10.11
C ASP A 195 -7.31 40.38 -9.81
N LYS A 196 -6.35 40.84 -10.64
CA LYS A 196 -5.73 42.17 -10.53
C LYS A 196 -6.75 43.28 -10.71
N TYR A 197 -7.60 43.18 -11.75
CA TYR A 197 -8.58 44.22 -12.11
C TYR A 197 -10.00 43.95 -11.57
N LYS A 198 -10.16 42.98 -10.65
CA LYS A 198 -11.42 42.68 -9.97
C LYS A 198 -12.61 42.43 -10.91
N LEU A 199 -12.36 41.77 -12.05
CA LEU A 199 -13.37 41.36 -13.03
C LEU A 199 -14.15 40.13 -12.55
N SER A 200 -14.72 40.21 -11.35
CA SER A 200 -15.33 39.09 -10.60
C SER A 200 -16.58 38.51 -11.26
N ASN A 201 -17.16 39.22 -12.24
CA ASN A 201 -18.26 38.74 -13.06
C ASN A 201 -17.83 37.75 -14.15
N LEU A 202 -16.52 37.53 -14.33
CA LEU A 202 -15.98 36.57 -15.29
C LEU A 202 -15.71 35.20 -14.64
N LYS A 203 -15.79 34.14 -15.44
CA LYS A 203 -15.44 32.77 -15.07
C LYS A 203 -14.81 32.03 -16.25
N GLN A 204 -14.00 31.02 -15.95
CA GLN A 204 -13.54 30.05 -16.95
C GLN A 204 -14.63 29.00 -17.23
N VAL A 205 -14.77 28.57 -18.49
CA VAL A 205 -15.56 27.40 -18.88
C VAL A 205 -14.72 26.41 -19.67
N GLY A 206 -15.02 25.12 -19.52
CA GLY A 206 -14.30 24.05 -20.21
C GLY A 206 -12.92 23.74 -19.66
N LEU A 207 -12.34 22.68 -20.20
CA LEU A 207 -10.95 22.32 -19.97
C LEU A 207 -10.03 23.27 -20.74
N PRO A 208 -8.82 23.54 -20.22
CA PRO A 208 -7.82 24.28 -20.98
C PRO A 208 -7.50 23.59 -22.32
N VAL A 209 -7.29 24.38 -23.36
CA VAL A 209 -7.07 23.95 -24.75
C VAL A 209 -5.74 24.50 -25.28
N LEU A 210 -5.33 24.04 -26.47
CA LEU A 210 -4.11 24.51 -27.15
C LEU A 210 -2.86 24.46 -26.25
N PRO A 211 -2.46 23.26 -25.76
CA PRO A 211 -1.18 23.11 -25.07
C PRO A 211 -0.05 23.52 -26.01
N ARG A 212 0.82 24.41 -25.54
CA ARG A 212 2.03 24.80 -26.27
C ARG A 212 3.22 24.91 -25.34
N ASP A 213 4.35 24.40 -25.83
CA ASP A 213 5.63 24.56 -25.17
C ASP A 213 6.01 26.03 -25.17
N TYR A 214 6.28 26.54 -23.97
CA TYR A 214 6.74 27.89 -23.71
C TYR A 214 8.23 27.83 -23.38
N VAL A 215 9.05 28.39 -24.25
CA VAL A 215 10.51 28.24 -24.24
C VAL A 215 11.20 29.60 -24.22
N MET A 216 12.48 29.59 -23.85
CA MET A 216 13.41 30.66 -24.22
C MET A 216 13.94 30.40 -25.62
N ALA A 217 14.15 31.47 -26.37
CA ALA A 217 14.61 31.43 -27.74
C ALA A 217 15.85 32.32 -27.92
N ALA A 218 16.83 31.79 -28.65
CA ALA A 218 17.95 32.54 -29.18
C ALA A 218 17.90 32.48 -30.71
N LYS A 219 18.61 33.38 -31.39
CA LYS A 219 18.75 33.31 -32.85
C LYS A 219 19.42 32.00 -33.28
N LYS A 220 19.05 31.48 -34.46
CA LYS A 220 19.63 30.24 -35.02
C LYS A 220 21.16 30.30 -35.00
N GLY A 221 21.80 29.22 -34.56
CA GLY A 221 23.27 29.14 -34.43
C GLY A 221 23.80 29.58 -33.06
N ASN A 222 23.03 30.31 -32.25
CA ASN A 222 23.40 30.65 -30.88
C ASN A 222 23.06 29.49 -29.92
N THR A 223 23.62 28.31 -30.17
CA THR A 223 23.32 27.11 -29.37
C THR A 223 23.97 27.16 -27.99
N GLU A 224 25.11 27.84 -27.85
CA GLU A 224 25.85 27.91 -26.57
C GLU A 224 25.02 28.54 -25.46
N ILE A 225 24.35 29.67 -25.73
CA ILE A 225 23.48 30.32 -24.73
C ILE A 225 22.31 29.41 -24.35
N ILE A 226 21.71 28.71 -25.31
CA ILE A 226 20.62 27.76 -25.04
C ILE A 226 21.10 26.59 -24.18
N MET A 227 22.31 26.07 -24.41
CA MET A 227 22.88 25.02 -23.57
C MET A 227 23.10 25.51 -22.13
N LYS A 228 23.62 26.73 -21.94
CA LYS A 228 23.77 27.35 -20.62
C LYS A 228 22.43 27.53 -19.92
N ILE A 229 21.40 27.96 -20.65
CA ILE A 229 20.03 28.08 -20.14
C ILE A 229 19.49 26.73 -19.69
N ASN A 230 19.63 25.68 -20.50
CA ASN A 230 19.15 24.33 -20.16
C ASN A 230 19.85 23.76 -18.92
N GLN A 231 21.16 23.97 -18.78
CA GLN A 231 21.92 23.58 -17.59
C GLN A 231 21.43 24.34 -16.35
N GLY A 232 21.27 25.67 -16.46
CA GLY A 232 20.74 26.49 -15.38
C GLY A 232 19.34 26.07 -14.95
N LEU A 233 18.46 25.79 -15.92
CA LEU A 233 17.10 25.30 -15.65
C LEU A 233 17.11 23.98 -14.87
N SER A 234 17.99 23.04 -15.24
CA SER A 234 18.15 21.76 -14.51
C SER A 234 18.55 22.01 -13.04
N ILE A 235 19.52 22.91 -12.81
CA ILE A 235 19.96 23.25 -11.45
C ILE A 235 18.82 23.91 -10.64
N LEU A 236 18.08 24.84 -11.24
CA LEU A 236 16.95 25.50 -10.57
C LEU A 236 15.81 24.53 -10.23
N GLN A 237 15.57 23.53 -11.08
CA GLN A 237 14.59 22.47 -10.82
C GLN A 237 15.05 21.54 -9.70
N GLU A 238 16.30 21.09 -9.71
CA GLU A 238 16.87 20.22 -8.68
C GLU A 238 16.93 20.89 -7.30
N THR A 239 17.19 22.19 -7.26
CA THR A 239 17.26 22.97 -6.02
C THR A 239 15.90 23.40 -5.48
N GLY A 240 14.82 23.22 -6.25
CA GLY A 240 13.47 23.69 -5.91
C GLY A 240 13.26 25.20 -6.07
N GLU A 241 14.25 25.94 -6.56
CA GLU A 241 14.15 27.38 -6.79
C GLU A 241 13.17 27.70 -7.93
N TYR A 242 13.13 26.85 -8.97
CA TYR A 242 12.11 26.92 -10.01
C TYR A 242 10.70 26.85 -9.41
N ASP A 243 10.44 25.86 -8.55
CA ASP A 243 9.12 25.66 -7.92
C ASP A 243 8.74 26.85 -7.02
N ARG A 244 9.71 27.44 -6.32
CA ARG A 244 9.51 28.65 -5.51
C ARG A 244 9.06 29.84 -6.37
N ILE A 245 9.75 30.11 -7.48
CA ILE A 245 9.42 31.18 -8.43
C ILE A 245 8.06 30.89 -9.09
N TYR A 246 7.87 29.66 -9.54
CA TYR A 246 6.62 29.20 -10.15
C TYR A 246 5.43 29.40 -9.20
N LYS A 247 5.55 28.97 -7.93
CA LYS A 247 4.51 29.12 -6.92
C LYS A 247 4.24 30.58 -6.56
N LYS A 248 5.27 31.43 -6.51
CA LYS A 248 5.14 32.88 -6.28
C LYS A 248 4.19 33.52 -7.30
N TRP A 249 4.34 33.17 -8.58
CA TRP A 249 3.59 33.82 -9.66
C TRP A 249 2.28 33.12 -10.02
N PHE A 250 2.25 31.79 -9.96
CA PHE A 250 1.13 31.01 -10.48
C PHE A 250 0.37 30.22 -9.42
N GLY A 251 0.90 30.07 -8.20
CA GLY A 251 0.34 29.18 -7.18
C GLY A 251 -1.12 29.48 -6.80
N LYS A 252 -1.56 30.73 -6.93
CA LYS A 252 -2.97 31.12 -6.72
C LYS A 252 -3.92 30.68 -7.84
N TYR A 253 -3.40 30.52 -9.06
CA TYR A 253 -4.17 30.23 -10.28
C TYR A 253 -4.12 28.76 -10.68
N GLU A 254 -3.28 27.98 -9.99
CA GLU A 254 -3.37 26.55 -10.01
C GLU A 254 -4.55 26.12 -9.15
N THR A 255 -5.55 25.57 -9.82
CA THR A 255 -6.51 24.69 -9.17
C THR A 255 -5.73 23.50 -8.67
N ASP A 256 -5.27 23.57 -7.42
CA ASP A 256 -5.09 22.39 -6.60
C ASP A 256 -6.44 21.67 -6.69
N ASN A 257 -6.53 20.64 -7.52
CA ASN A 257 -7.69 19.77 -7.53
C ASN A 257 -7.63 19.00 -6.21
N LYS A 258 -7.99 19.67 -5.11
CA LYS A 258 -8.09 19.09 -3.78
C LYS A 258 -8.93 17.81 -3.88
N LEU A 259 -9.93 17.80 -4.76
CA LEU A 259 -10.72 16.63 -5.08
C LEU A 259 -9.89 15.43 -5.57
N THR A 260 -8.95 15.60 -6.51
CA THR A 260 -8.11 14.48 -6.99
C THR A 260 -7.10 14.03 -5.94
N THR A 261 -6.56 14.97 -5.15
CA THR A 261 -5.69 14.67 -4.02
C THR A 261 -6.42 13.89 -2.92
N TRP A 262 -7.59 14.37 -2.49
CA TRP A 262 -8.46 13.66 -1.54
C TRP A 262 -8.95 12.32 -2.09
N PHE A 263 -9.23 12.22 -3.39
CA PHE A 263 -9.60 10.95 -4.03
C PHE A 263 -8.46 9.94 -3.97
N ARG A 264 -7.21 10.34 -4.24
CA ARG A 264 -6.03 9.46 -4.09
C ARG A 264 -5.82 9.02 -2.65
N ILE A 265 -5.99 9.92 -1.68
CA ILE A 265 -5.90 9.61 -0.25
C ILE A 265 -7.00 8.62 0.14
N ALA A 266 -8.25 8.85 -0.30
CA ALA A 266 -9.36 7.94 -0.05
C ALA A 266 -9.11 6.55 -0.66
N LEU A 267 -8.58 6.49 -1.89
CA LEU A 267 -8.21 5.23 -2.55
C LEU A 267 -7.12 4.47 -1.76
N ALA A 268 -6.11 5.19 -1.26
CA ALA A 268 -5.07 4.60 -0.42
C ALA A 268 -5.63 4.05 0.90
N ILE A 269 -6.53 4.79 1.56
CA ILE A 269 -7.21 4.35 2.78
C ILE A 269 -8.05 3.10 2.51
N ILE A 270 -8.81 3.06 1.41
CA ILE A 270 -9.58 1.89 1.00
C ILE A 270 -8.65 0.69 0.77
N GLY A 271 -7.50 0.88 0.12
CA GLY A 271 -6.49 -0.16 -0.07
C GLY A 271 -5.97 -0.73 1.25
N VAL A 272 -5.68 0.13 2.24
CA VAL A 272 -5.24 -0.30 3.57
C VAL A 272 -6.35 -1.07 4.31
N VAL A 273 -7.60 -0.60 4.24
CA VAL A 273 -8.74 -1.28 4.86
C VAL A 273 -8.95 -2.67 4.24
N LEU A 274 -8.87 -2.79 2.91
CA LEU A 274 -8.96 -4.08 2.22
C LEU A 274 -7.84 -5.03 2.63
N LEU A 275 -6.61 -4.52 2.77
CA LEU A 275 -5.48 -5.32 3.24
C LEU A 275 -5.70 -5.84 4.67
N ILE A 276 -6.21 -5.01 5.57
CA ILE A 276 -6.55 -5.41 6.94
C ILE A 276 -7.65 -6.48 6.93
N LEU A 277 -8.69 -6.31 6.11
CA LEU A 277 -9.76 -7.31 5.97
C LEU A 277 -9.24 -8.64 5.46
N ILE A 278 -8.31 -8.64 4.49
CA ILE A 278 -7.65 -9.86 4.00
C ILE A 278 -6.87 -10.52 5.13
N ILE A 279 -6.11 -9.76 5.92
CA ILE A 279 -5.33 -10.30 7.06
C ILE A 279 -6.26 -10.91 8.11
N ILE A 280 -7.37 -10.24 8.45
CA ILE A 280 -8.38 -10.75 9.39
C ILE A 280 -9.02 -12.03 8.85
N MET A 281 -9.36 -12.05 7.57
CA MET A 281 -9.97 -13.23 6.92
C MET A 281 -8.98 -14.41 6.91
N LEU A 282 -7.71 -14.16 6.60
CA LEU A 282 -6.65 -15.19 6.63
C LEU A 282 -6.44 -15.73 8.04
N SER A 283 -6.39 -14.84 9.04
CA SER A 283 -6.22 -15.20 10.45
C SER A 283 -7.38 -16.06 10.94
N ASN A 284 -8.61 -15.68 10.61
CA ASN A 284 -9.82 -16.45 10.93
C ASN A 284 -9.82 -17.82 10.23
N TYR A 285 -9.37 -17.90 8.97
CA TYR A 285 -9.27 -19.15 8.24
C TYR A 285 -8.24 -20.10 8.89
N LEU A 286 -7.06 -19.60 9.23
CA LEU A 286 -6.01 -20.37 9.90
C LEU A 286 -6.46 -20.83 11.30
N LEU A 287 -7.11 -19.95 12.07
CA LEU A 287 -7.63 -20.28 13.39
C LEU A 287 -8.68 -21.38 13.33
N ARG A 288 -9.66 -21.29 12.41
CA ARG A 288 -10.68 -22.34 12.20
C ARG A 288 -10.05 -23.69 11.87
N LYS A 289 -9.01 -23.69 11.04
CA LYS A 289 -8.28 -24.92 10.68
C LYS A 289 -7.58 -25.53 11.90
N GLN A 290 -7.00 -24.71 12.77
CA GLN A 290 -6.34 -25.16 14.00
C GLN A 290 -7.34 -25.68 15.03
N VAL A 291 -8.46 -24.98 15.22
CA VAL A 291 -9.55 -25.43 16.09
C VAL A 291 -10.09 -26.78 15.63
N ASN A 292 -10.37 -26.97 14.32
CA ASN A 292 -10.87 -28.24 13.82
C ASN A 292 -9.91 -29.41 14.07
N LYS A 293 -8.59 -29.18 13.91
CA LYS A 293 -7.59 -30.21 14.25
C LYS A 293 -7.63 -30.58 15.73
N GLN A 294 -7.68 -29.59 16.62
CA GLN A 294 -7.75 -29.82 18.06
C GLN A 294 -9.05 -30.48 18.48
N THR A 295 -10.19 -30.12 17.87
CA THR A 295 -11.48 -30.76 18.12
C THR A 295 -11.45 -32.25 17.76
N VAL A 296 -10.86 -32.60 16.62
CA VAL A 296 -10.72 -34.01 16.21
C VAL A 296 -9.81 -34.78 17.18
N GLU A 297 -8.68 -34.22 17.57
CA GLU A 297 -7.77 -34.86 18.53
C GLU A 297 -8.40 -35.01 19.93
N LEU A 298 -9.14 -33.98 20.37
CA LEU A 298 -9.82 -33.98 21.66
C LEU A 298 -10.93 -35.02 21.69
N ASN A 299 -11.76 -35.09 20.65
CA ASN A 299 -12.81 -36.11 20.54
C ASN A 299 -12.21 -37.52 20.55
N ARG A 300 -11.10 -37.74 19.83
CA ARG A 300 -10.37 -39.03 19.87
C ARG A 300 -9.92 -39.40 21.29
N LYS A 301 -9.40 -38.45 22.07
CA LYS A 301 -9.01 -38.70 23.47
C LYS A 301 -10.21 -38.97 24.37
N ILE A 302 -11.33 -38.29 24.14
CA ILE A 302 -12.59 -38.57 24.86
C ILE A 302 -13.03 -40.01 24.58
N ASP A 303 -13.00 -40.44 23.32
CA ASP A 303 -13.36 -41.81 22.93
C ASP A 303 -12.41 -42.85 23.54
N GLU A 304 -11.09 -42.60 23.52
CA GLU A 304 -10.09 -43.45 24.17
C GLU A 304 -10.32 -43.58 25.68
N LEU A 305 -10.62 -42.47 26.35
CA LEU A 305 -10.91 -42.46 27.79
C LEU A 305 -12.21 -43.20 28.10
N ALA A 306 -13.25 -43.04 27.29
CA ALA A 306 -14.51 -43.76 27.47
C ALA A 306 -14.29 -45.27 27.36
N HIS A 307 -13.57 -45.73 26.33
CA HIS A 307 -13.24 -47.16 26.16
C HIS A 307 -12.38 -47.70 27.32
N ALA A 308 -11.39 -46.93 27.78
CA ALA A 308 -10.57 -47.32 28.92
C ALA A 308 -11.39 -47.41 30.22
N GLN A 309 -12.35 -46.50 30.43
CA GLN A 309 -13.26 -46.53 31.57
C GLN A 309 -14.18 -47.77 31.52
N ASP A 310 -14.71 -48.12 30.35
CA ASP A 310 -15.55 -49.31 30.19
C ASP A 310 -14.77 -50.61 30.47
N LEU A 311 -13.55 -50.74 29.94
CA LEU A 311 -12.66 -51.86 30.25
C LEU A 311 -12.34 -51.97 31.74
N LEU A 312 -12.01 -50.84 32.39
CA LEU A 312 -11.74 -50.81 33.83
C LEU A 312 -12.96 -51.20 34.65
N LYS A 313 -14.15 -50.80 34.21
CA LYS A 313 -15.40 -51.17 34.87
C LYS A 313 -15.66 -52.68 34.76
N GLU A 314 -15.46 -53.26 33.58
CA GLU A 314 -15.62 -54.69 33.36
C GLU A 314 -14.65 -55.52 34.21
N GLU A 315 -13.35 -55.17 34.22
CA GLU A 315 -12.35 -55.84 35.05
C GLU A 315 -12.66 -55.70 36.55
N LYS A 316 -13.13 -54.53 36.98
CA LYS A 316 -13.57 -54.32 38.37
C LYS A 316 -14.76 -55.21 38.72
N GLU A 317 -15.77 -55.30 37.86
CA GLU A 317 -16.94 -56.15 38.07
C GLU A 317 -16.55 -57.64 38.15
N LYS A 318 -15.63 -58.09 37.29
CA LYS A 318 -15.08 -59.44 37.32
C LYS A 318 -14.30 -59.72 38.61
N ALA A 319 -13.46 -58.79 39.06
CA ALA A 319 -12.72 -58.92 40.32
C ALA A 319 -13.68 -59.00 41.52
N VAL A 320 -14.68 -58.11 41.58
CA VAL A 320 -15.71 -58.13 42.64
C VAL A 320 -16.52 -59.42 42.63
N ARG A 321 -16.88 -59.94 41.46
CA ARG A 321 -17.59 -61.22 41.34
C ARG A 321 -16.73 -62.37 41.87
N THR A 322 -15.46 -62.41 41.48
CA THR A 322 -14.51 -63.45 41.93
C THR A 322 -14.33 -63.41 43.44
N ASP A 323 -14.17 -62.22 44.01
CA ASP A 323 -14.02 -62.02 45.47
C ASP A 323 -15.27 -62.48 46.25
N ARG A 324 -16.46 -62.16 45.74
CA ARG A 324 -17.73 -62.63 46.31
C ARG A 324 -17.87 -64.16 46.26
N LEU A 325 -17.51 -64.78 45.14
CA LEU A 325 -17.53 -66.25 45.00
C LEU A 325 -16.56 -66.92 45.98
N LYS A 326 -15.34 -66.39 46.12
CA LYS A 326 -14.38 -66.87 47.12
C LYS A 326 -14.91 -66.75 48.54
N SER A 327 -15.51 -65.61 48.88
CA SER A 327 -16.10 -65.40 50.20
C SER A 327 -17.26 -66.36 50.50
N ALA A 328 -18.15 -66.56 49.53
CA ALA A 328 -19.26 -67.52 49.66
C ALA A 328 -18.78 -68.96 49.79
N PHE A 329 -17.77 -69.35 49.00
CA PHE A 329 -17.12 -70.66 49.10
C PHE A 329 -16.54 -70.88 50.51
N LEU A 330 -15.72 -69.96 51.02
CA LEU A 330 -15.13 -70.06 52.36
C LEU A 330 -16.18 -70.14 53.49
N ALA A 331 -17.27 -69.39 53.36
CA ALA A 331 -18.37 -69.42 54.32
C ALA A 331 -19.08 -70.79 54.33
N ASN A 332 -19.38 -71.34 53.14
CA ASN A 332 -19.99 -72.66 53.01
C ASN A 332 -19.07 -73.76 53.55
N MET A 333 -17.78 -73.73 53.19
CA MET A 333 -16.79 -74.68 53.71
C MET A 333 -16.70 -74.63 55.24
N SER A 334 -16.70 -73.44 55.83
CA SER A 334 -16.71 -73.28 57.29
C SER A 334 -17.94 -73.93 57.94
N HIS A 335 -19.11 -73.81 57.31
CA HIS A 335 -20.35 -74.41 57.81
C HIS A 335 -20.33 -75.94 57.71
N GLU A 336 -19.90 -76.47 56.57
CA GLU A 336 -19.82 -77.91 56.34
C GLU A 336 -18.73 -78.59 57.19
N ILE A 337 -17.65 -77.87 57.54
CA ILE A 337 -16.64 -78.36 58.49
C ILE A 337 -17.17 -78.35 59.92
N ARG A 338 -17.86 -77.28 60.33
CA ARG A 338 -18.35 -77.11 61.71
C ARG A 338 -19.36 -78.18 62.11
N THR A 339 -20.24 -78.58 61.19
CA THR A 339 -21.33 -79.54 61.48
C THR A 339 -20.83 -80.91 61.97
N PRO A 340 -19.98 -81.65 61.21
CA PRO A 340 -19.43 -82.91 61.67
C PRO A 340 -18.45 -82.71 62.84
N MET A 341 -17.70 -81.61 62.88
CA MET A 341 -16.79 -81.31 64.00
C MET A 341 -17.53 -81.15 65.33
N ASN A 342 -18.62 -80.36 65.33
CA ASN A 342 -19.45 -80.18 66.52
C ASN A 342 -20.11 -81.49 66.95
N ALA A 343 -20.52 -82.33 65.99
CA ALA A 343 -21.05 -83.66 66.29
C ALA A 343 -19.99 -84.57 66.93
N ILE A 344 -18.76 -84.59 66.39
CA ILE A 344 -17.63 -85.35 66.95
C ILE A 344 -17.32 -84.89 68.38
N ILE A 345 -17.21 -83.58 68.62
CA ILE A 345 -16.94 -83.02 69.95
C ILE A 345 -18.07 -83.40 70.90
N GLY A 346 -19.34 -83.15 70.53
CA GLY A 346 -20.49 -83.42 71.40
C GLY A 346 -20.65 -84.90 71.75
N PHE A 347 -20.52 -85.80 70.78
CA PHE A 347 -20.56 -87.24 71.05
C PHE A 347 -19.32 -87.71 71.83
N SER A 348 -18.15 -87.11 71.62
CA SER A 348 -16.95 -87.40 72.41
C SER A 348 -17.08 -86.95 73.86
N GLU A 349 -17.74 -85.82 74.12
CA GLU A 349 -18.05 -85.35 75.47
C GLU A 349 -19.02 -86.30 76.18
N LEU A 350 -20.05 -86.77 75.47
CA LEU A 350 -21.00 -87.76 76.00
C LEU A 350 -20.31 -89.08 76.36
N LEU A 351 -19.32 -89.54 75.58
CA LEU A 351 -18.54 -90.75 75.90
C LEU A 351 -17.77 -90.68 77.23
N ALA A 352 -17.54 -89.49 77.78
CA ALA A 352 -16.87 -89.30 79.07
C ALA A 352 -17.78 -89.57 80.28
N ASP A 353 -19.08 -89.77 80.07
CA ASP A 353 -20.05 -90.06 81.14
C ASP A 353 -19.90 -91.49 81.68
N GLN A 354 -19.78 -91.61 83.01
CA GLN A 354 -19.49 -92.88 83.71
C GLN A 354 -20.72 -93.79 83.83
N ASP A 355 -21.93 -93.27 83.62
CA ASP A 355 -23.19 -94.01 83.77
C ASP A 355 -23.72 -94.62 82.46
N LEU A 356 -22.97 -94.50 81.35
CA LEU A 356 -23.38 -95.05 80.05
C LEU A 356 -23.37 -96.58 80.00
N THR A 357 -24.35 -97.16 79.30
CA THR A 357 -24.35 -98.58 78.93
C THR A 357 -23.36 -98.85 77.78
N GLN A 358 -22.93 -100.11 77.61
CA GLN A 358 -22.00 -100.46 76.52
C GLN A 358 -22.60 -100.18 75.13
N ASN A 359 -23.91 -100.40 74.95
CA ASN A 359 -24.59 -100.14 73.69
C ASN A 359 -24.63 -98.64 73.34
N GLU A 360 -24.78 -97.75 74.33
CA GLU A 360 -24.74 -96.30 74.12
C GLU A 360 -23.33 -95.80 73.78
N ARG A 361 -22.30 -96.35 74.44
CA ARG A 361 -20.90 -96.07 74.08
C ARG A 361 -20.59 -96.49 72.64
N ASP A 362 -21.00 -97.69 72.23
CA ASP A 362 -20.75 -98.17 70.85
C ASP A 362 -21.53 -97.32 69.82
N TYR A 363 -22.73 -96.85 70.17
CA TYR A 363 -23.53 -95.95 69.33
C TYR A 363 -22.88 -94.58 69.14
N TYR A 364 -22.44 -93.93 70.22
CA TYR A 364 -21.74 -92.63 70.13
C TYR A 364 -20.38 -92.75 69.44
N ALA A 365 -19.62 -93.82 69.70
CA ALA A 365 -18.37 -94.09 68.99
C ALA A 365 -18.61 -94.31 67.49
N GLY A 366 -19.69 -95.00 67.11
CA GLY A 366 -20.12 -95.14 65.72
C GLY A 366 -20.44 -93.80 65.06
N LEU A 367 -21.17 -92.91 65.74
CA LEU A 367 -21.48 -91.57 65.25
C LEU A 367 -20.23 -90.69 65.10
N ILE A 368 -19.26 -90.77 66.01
CA ILE A 368 -17.97 -90.08 65.88
C ILE A 368 -17.23 -90.57 64.64
N ASN A 369 -17.15 -91.88 64.42
CA ASN A 369 -16.46 -92.45 63.27
C ASN A 369 -17.11 -92.03 61.94
N ILE A 370 -18.44 -92.06 61.86
CA ILE A 370 -19.18 -91.58 60.69
C ILE A 370 -18.87 -90.12 60.43
N ASN A 371 -18.98 -89.24 61.43
CA ASN A 371 -18.71 -87.81 61.26
C ASN A 371 -17.24 -87.52 60.96
N THR A 372 -16.30 -88.31 61.50
CA THR A 372 -14.87 -88.21 61.19
C THR A 372 -14.60 -88.59 59.73
N GLY A 373 -15.25 -89.65 59.23
CA GLY A 373 -15.21 -90.02 57.82
C GLY A 373 -15.79 -88.93 56.90
N THR A 374 -16.94 -88.35 57.28
CA THR A 374 -17.55 -87.23 56.55
C THR A 374 -16.63 -86.01 56.50
N LEU A 375 -16.01 -85.63 57.63
CA LEU A 375 -15.09 -84.49 57.68
C LEU A 375 -13.82 -84.75 56.85
N LEU A 376 -13.28 -85.97 56.88
CA LEU A 376 -12.11 -86.34 56.10
C LEU A 376 -12.38 -86.25 54.59
N ASN A 377 -13.55 -86.73 54.14
CA ASN A 377 -13.97 -86.59 52.75
C ASN A 377 -14.10 -85.11 52.35
N LEU A 378 -14.73 -84.29 53.19
CA LEU A 378 -14.85 -82.86 52.93
C LEU A 378 -13.50 -82.15 52.83
N ILE A 379 -12.53 -82.50 53.68
CA ILE A 379 -11.16 -81.96 53.60
C ILE A 379 -10.48 -82.38 52.30
N ASN A 380 -10.64 -83.64 51.88
CA ASN A 380 -10.10 -84.12 50.60
C ASN A 380 -10.70 -83.35 49.42
N ASP A 381 -12.02 -83.12 49.41
CA ASP A 381 -12.70 -82.35 48.38
C ASP A 381 -12.18 -80.90 48.30
N ILE A 382 -11.91 -80.26 49.44
CA ILE A 382 -11.31 -78.90 49.50
C ILE A 382 -9.88 -78.90 48.94
N ILE A 383 -9.09 -79.92 49.28
CA ILE A 383 -7.71 -80.06 48.79
C ILE A 383 -7.72 -80.26 47.27
N ASP A 384 -8.63 -81.09 46.75
CA ASP A 384 -8.73 -81.35 45.31
C ASP A 384 -9.19 -80.10 44.56
N ILE A 385 -10.16 -79.33 45.08
CA ILE A 385 -10.53 -78.02 44.52
C ILE A 385 -9.33 -77.05 44.53
N SER A 386 -8.54 -77.02 45.61
CA SER A 386 -7.37 -76.14 45.72
C SER A 386 -6.28 -76.52 44.71
N LYS A 387 -6.06 -77.82 44.48
CA LYS A 387 -5.14 -78.30 43.43
C LYS A 387 -5.65 -77.97 42.02
N ILE A 388 -6.97 -77.99 41.80
CA ILE A 388 -7.56 -77.55 40.52
C ILE A 388 -7.30 -76.05 40.31
N GLU A 389 -7.53 -75.20 41.32
CA GLU A 389 -7.24 -73.76 41.21
C GLU A 389 -5.74 -73.48 40.97
N ALA A 390 -4.86 -74.23 41.64
CA ALA A 390 -3.41 -74.13 41.48
C ALA A 390 -2.88 -74.78 40.17
N HIS A 391 -3.74 -75.45 39.39
CA HIS A 391 -3.39 -76.22 38.19
C HIS A 391 -2.41 -77.38 38.45
N GLU A 392 -2.44 -77.98 39.63
CA GLU A 392 -1.53 -79.04 40.09
C GLU A 392 -2.16 -80.45 40.08
N LEU A 393 -3.37 -80.62 39.52
CA LEU A 393 -4.05 -81.91 39.51
C LEU A 393 -3.42 -82.89 38.50
N THR A 394 -2.84 -83.98 38.99
CA THR A 394 -2.30 -85.05 38.13
C THR A 394 -3.33 -86.18 37.95
N LEU A 395 -3.82 -86.37 36.73
CA LEU A 395 -4.75 -87.46 36.39
C LEU A 395 -3.98 -88.75 36.06
N ARG A 396 -4.38 -89.87 36.67
CA ARG A 396 -3.89 -91.21 36.31
C ARG A 396 -5.04 -92.01 35.70
N VAL A 397 -4.82 -92.53 34.49
CA VAL A 397 -5.83 -93.30 33.76
C VAL A 397 -5.46 -94.78 33.85
N GLU A 398 -6.37 -95.62 34.35
CA GLU A 398 -6.21 -97.07 34.37
C GLU A 398 -7.41 -97.74 33.67
N PRO A 399 -7.18 -98.83 32.90
CA PRO A 399 -8.25 -99.54 32.22
C PRO A 399 -9.11 -100.33 33.21
N ILE A 400 -10.44 -100.14 33.16
CA ILE A 400 -11.44 -100.88 33.94
C ILE A 400 -12.04 -101.99 33.05
N ASP A 401 -12.17 -103.20 33.60
CA ASP A 401 -12.89 -104.32 32.98
C ASP A 401 -14.37 -104.26 33.39
N PRO A 402 -15.33 -104.07 32.47
CA PRO A 402 -16.74 -103.86 32.79
C PRO A 402 -17.51 -105.12 33.25
N HIS A 403 -16.85 -106.22 33.62
CA HIS A 403 -17.49 -107.50 33.98
C HIS A 403 -17.26 -108.03 35.41
N ASN A 404 -17.06 -107.17 36.41
CA ASN A 404 -17.10 -107.59 37.83
C ASN A 404 -17.96 -106.66 38.69
#